data_AF-A0A3M6JVN1-F1
#
_entry.id   AF-A0A3M6JVN1-F1
#
_cell.length_a   1.000
_cell.length_b   1.000
_cell.length_c   1.000
_cell.angle_alpha   90.00
_cell.angle_beta   90.00
_cell.angle_gamma   90.00
#
_symmetry.space_group_name_H-M   'P 1'
#
loop_
_entity.id
_entity.type
_entity.pdbx_description
1 polymer ?
#
loop_
_entity_poly.entity_id
_entity_poly.type
_entity_poly.pdbx_seq_one_letter_code
_entity_poly.pdbx_strand_id
1 'polypeptide(L)'
;MMSQFEPNVKSNERERIIFETIKDNPDLHHNRLIALLVPKYMAKTTFEKARDSLIEKEILFVKKKGNMKFYLPTPNYKEKSQQRLEQNTNKAFHDIKLKIKNLNVSFPHKDVDEKILIGTMFLKSLLQTDTGFTILDSIKNPNKTLYRDEHLMIQQMISQLFKIIKKDDDYELIFPTIVSYHQVNVPHFEPEN
;
A
#
# COMPACT_ATOMS: atom_id res chain seq x y z
N MET A 1 -9.68 10.39 -8.27
CA MET A 1 -8.65 9.73 -9.11
C MET A 1 -7.99 8.64 -8.30
N MET A 2 -8.24 7.37 -8.63
CA MET A 2 -7.51 6.26 -8.04
C MET A 2 -6.16 6.17 -8.74
N SER A 3 -5.06 6.35 -8.02
CA SER A 3 -3.78 5.82 -8.48
C SER A 3 -3.82 4.31 -8.25
N GLN A 4 -4.36 3.58 -9.22
CA GLN A 4 -3.93 2.19 -9.39
C GLN A 4 -2.42 2.28 -9.56
N PHE A 5 -1.66 1.91 -8.54
CA PHE A 5 -0.23 1.64 -8.69
C PHE A 5 -0.14 0.32 -9.45
N GLU A 6 -0.54 0.32 -10.72
CA GLU A 6 -0.18 -0.76 -11.60
C GLU A 6 1.36 -0.86 -11.59
N PRO A 7 1.92 -2.07 -11.48
CA PRO A 7 3.36 -2.25 -11.58
C PRO A 7 3.87 -1.65 -12.90
N ASN A 8 4.49 -0.47 -12.82
CA ASN A 8 5.09 0.14 -14.00
C ASN A 8 6.43 -0.52 -14.26
N VAL A 9 6.45 -1.49 -15.18
CA VAL A 9 7.64 -2.27 -15.55
C VAL A 9 8.83 -1.37 -15.86
N LYS A 10 8.61 -0.26 -16.57
CA LYS A 10 9.69 0.70 -16.90
C LYS A 10 10.22 1.40 -15.66
N SER A 11 9.36 1.81 -14.73
CA SER A 11 9.78 2.43 -13.47
C SER A 11 10.59 1.46 -12.62
N ASN A 12 10.11 0.22 -12.50
CA ASN A 12 10.77 -0.83 -11.72
C ASN A 12 12.15 -1.19 -12.31
N GLU A 13 12.29 -1.18 -13.64
CA GLU A 13 13.58 -1.36 -14.30
C GLU A 13 14.57 -0.23 -13.95
N ARG A 14 14.12 1.03 -13.97
CA ARG A 14 14.99 2.17 -13.62
C ARG A 14 15.45 2.13 -12.17
N GLU A 15 14.54 1.82 -11.26
CA GLU A 15 14.86 1.62 -9.84
C GLU A 15 15.88 0.49 -9.65
N ARG A 16 15.69 -0.65 -10.32
CA ARG A 16 16.63 -1.78 -10.27
C ARG A 16 18.03 -1.36 -10.72
N ILE A 17 18.15 -0.71 -11.88
CA ILE A 17 19.45 -0.27 -12.42
C ILE A 17 20.15 0.69 -11.43
N ILE A 18 19.43 1.65 -10.86
CA ILE A 18 19.98 2.59 -9.87
C ILE A 18 20.47 1.84 -8.63
N PHE A 19 19.64 0.95 -8.10
CA PHE A 19 19.96 0.19 -6.90
C PHE A 19 21.19 -0.71 -7.08
N GLU A 20 21.26 -1.45 -8.18
CA GLU A 20 22.42 -2.30 -8.53
C GLU A 20 23.68 -1.46 -8.68
N THR A 21 23.61 -0.34 -9.41
CA THR A 21 24.75 0.56 -9.60
C THR A 21 25.28 1.12 -8.28
N ILE A 22 24.39 1.49 -7.36
CA ILE A 22 24.77 1.96 -6.02
C ILE A 22 25.41 0.84 -5.20
N LYS A 23 24.86 -0.37 -5.28
CA LYS A 23 25.38 -1.54 -4.56
C LYS A 23 26.79 -1.89 -5.02
N ASP A 24 27.05 -1.80 -6.32
CA ASP A 24 28.36 -2.10 -6.91
C ASP A 24 29.37 -0.96 -6.72
N ASN A 25 28.91 0.26 -6.40
CA ASN A 25 29.74 1.45 -6.29
C ASN A 25 29.37 2.31 -5.06
N PRO A 26 29.52 1.80 -3.82
CA PRO A 26 28.99 2.43 -2.60
C PRO A 26 29.63 3.79 -2.26
N ASP A 27 30.84 4.05 -2.77
CA ASP A 27 31.60 5.27 -2.50
C ASP A 27 31.35 6.39 -3.53
N LEU A 28 30.47 6.17 -4.52
CA LEU A 28 30.16 7.21 -5.49
C LEU A 28 29.20 8.25 -4.92
N HIS A 29 29.65 9.50 -4.92
CA HIS A 29 28.77 10.63 -4.63
C HIS A 29 27.81 10.90 -5.80
N HIS A 30 26.71 11.59 -5.50
CA HIS A 30 25.59 11.87 -6.41
C HIS A 30 25.98 12.27 -7.84
N ASN A 31 26.88 13.24 -8.03
CA ASN A 31 27.26 13.69 -9.38
C ASN A 31 28.01 12.62 -10.19
N ARG A 32 28.77 11.73 -9.54
CA ARG A 32 29.43 10.61 -10.22
C ARG A 32 28.43 9.51 -10.58
N LEU A 33 27.45 9.24 -9.72
CA LEU A 33 26.33 8.36 -10.04
C LEU A 33 25.54 8.89 -11.24
N ILE A 34 25.24 10.20 -11.29
CA ILE A 34 24.60 10.81 -12.46
C ILE A 34 25.46 10.60 -13.71
N ALA A 35 26.76 10.87 -13.66
CA ALA A 35 27.63 10.71 -14.83
C ALA A 35 27.70 9.26 -15.35
N LEU A 36 27.54 8.27 -14.47
CA LEU A 36 27.53 6.85 -14.84
C LEU A 36 26.19 6.40 -15.44
N LEU A 37 25.09 6.93 -14.90
CA LEU A 37 23.73 6.49 -15.24
C LEU A 37 23.08 7.31 -16.36
N VAL A 38 23.49 8.58 -16.51
CA VAL A 38 22.91 9.55 -17.43
C VAL A 38 23.96 9.98 -18.47
N PRO A 39 23.66 9.94 -19.78
CA PRO A 39 22.40 9.50 -20.39
C PRO A 39 22.31 7.98 -20.63
N LYS A 40 23.34 7.21 -20.23
CA LYS A 40 23.52 5.81 -20.64
C LYS A 40 22.28 4.94 -20.45
N TYR A 41 21.63 5.04 -19.30
CA TYR A 41 20.43 4.26 -18.99
C TYR A 41 19.17 5.11 -18.97
N MET A 42 19.25 6.37 -18.55
CA MET A 42 18.06 7.22 -18.37
C MET A 42 18.38 8.71 -18.45
N ALA A 43 17.34 9.52 -18.65
CA ALA A 43 17.44 10.98 -18.53
C ALA A 43 17.59 11.40 -17.06
N LYS A 44 18.18 12.59 -16.82
CA LYS A 44 18.43 13.11 -15.47
C LYS A 44 17.17 13.17 -14.59
N THR A 45 16.08 13.69 -15.14
CA THR A 45 14.79 13.79 -14.42
C THR A 45 14.21 12.41 -14.06
N THR A 46 14.46 11.41 -14.90
CA THR A 46 14.04 10.02 -14.64
C THR A 46 14.87 9.40 -13.53
N PHE A 47 16.19 9.64 -13.53
CA PHE A 47 17.08 9.22 -12.44
C PHE A 47 16.64 9.82 -11.11
N GLU A 48 16.36 11.13 -11.06
CA GLU A 48 15.95 11.81 -9.83
C GLU A 48 14.64 11.22 -9.28
N LYS A 49 13.62 11.03 -10.12
CA LYS A 49 12.34 10.43 -9.71
C LYS A 49 12.51 8.99 -9.20
N ALA A 50 13.25 8.15 -9.92
CA ALA A 50 13.43 6.75 -9.51
C ALA A 50 14.28 6.64 -8.24
N ARG A 51 15.31 7.48 -8.09
CA ARG A 51 16.10 7.60 -6.86
C ARG A 51 15.22 8.03 -5.68
N ASP A 52 14.40 9.05 -5.86
CA ASP A 52 13.53 9.55 -4.79
C ASP A 52 12.50 8.49 -4.39
N SER A 53 11.95 7.74 -5.35
CA SER A 53 11.09 6.59 -5.04
C SER A 53 11.81 5.51 -4.23
N LEU A 54 13.08 5.17 -4.54
CA LEU A 54 13.88 4.24 -3.73
C LEU A 54 14.12 4.74 -2.30
N ILE A 55 14.23 6.05 -2.09
CA ILE A 55 14.39 6.67 -0.77
C ILE A 55 13.05 6.68 -0.02
N GLU A 56 11.95 7.01 -0.70
CA GLU A 56 10.58 6.99 -0.15
C GLU A 56 10.16 5.57 0.27
N LYS A 57 10.53 4.56 -0.52
CA LYS A 57 10.40 3.13 -0.18
C LYS A 57 11.39 2.70 0.89
N GLU A 58 12.31 3.57 1.28
CA GLU A 58 13.38 3.34 2.24
C GLU A 58 14.33 2.18 1.89
N ILE A 59 14.37 1.81 0.61
CA ILE A 59 15.33 0.85 0.05
C ILE A 59 16.74 1.45 0.11
N LEU A 60 16.84 2.76 -0.11
CA LEU A 60 18.05 3.55 0.03
C LEU A 60 17.94 4.56 1.18
N PHE A 61 19.07 4.88 1.79
CA PHE A 61 19.22 6.05 2.65
C PHE A 61 20.30 6.99 2.13
N VAL A 62 20.21 8.26 2.52
CA VAL A 62 21.15 9.30 2.10
C VAL A 62 22.14 9.59 3.22
N LYS A 63 23.44 9.36 2.95
CA LYS A 63 24.53 9.77 3.82
C LYS A 63 25.14 11.07 3.28
N LYS A 64 25.27 12.08 4.14
CA LYS A 64 25.93 13.36 3.80
C LYS A 64 27.35 13.37 4.36
N LYS A 65 28.32 13.83 3.55
CA LYS A 65 29.71 14.11 3.97
C LYS A 65 30.10 15.47 3.39
N GLY A 66 30.09 16.51 4.23
CA GLY A 66 30.13 17.89 3.76
C GLY A 66 28.96 18.18 2.80
N ASN A 67 29.25 18.78 1.65
CA ASN A 67 28.26 19.08 0.61
C ASN A 67 27.94 17.90 -0.32
N MET A 68 28.59 16.74 -0.13
CA MET A 68 28.37 15.56 -0.95
C MET A 68 27.26 14.66 -0.39
N LYS A 69 26.43 14.12 -1.29
CA LYS A 69 25.41 13.11 -0.99
C LYS A 69 25.86 11.75 -1.53
N PHE A 70 25.74 10.72 -0.70
CA PHE A 70 25.96 9.32 -1.03
C PHE A 70 24.66 8.57 -0.78
N TYR A 71 24.34 7.65 -1.68
CA TYR A 71 23.16 6.81 -1.57
C TYR A 71 23.64 5.40 -1.24
N LEU A 72 23.03 4.78 -0.23
CA LEU A 72 23.46 3.48 0.27
C LEU A 72 22.24 2.60 0.50
N PRO A 73 22.33 1.28 0.24
CA PRO A 73 21.27 0.35 0.60
C PRO A 73 20.99 0.40 2.09
N THR A 74 19.72 0.43 2.48
CA THR A 74 19.31 0.41 3.88
C THR A 74 19.76 -0.89 4.56
N PRO A 75 20.53 -0.84 5.65
CA PRO A 75 20.95 -2.04 6.37
C PRO A 75 19.74 -2.79 6.94
N ASN A 76 19.74 -4.11 6.78
CA ASN A 76 18.67 -5.02 7.22
C ASN A 76 17.29 -4.61 6.66
N TYR A 77 17.26 -4.13 5.41
CA TYR A 77 16.03 -3.66 4.77
C TYR A 77 14.95 -4.75 4.71
N LYS A 78 15.33 -6.02 4.50
CA LYS A 78 14.37 -7.13 4.45
C LYS A 78 13.63 -7.27 5.78
N GLU A 79 14.36 -7.30 6.89
CA GLU A 79 13.79 -7.42 8.23
C GLU A 79 12.98 -6.17 8.59
N LYS A 80 13.52 -4.97 8.31
CA LYS A 80 12.83 -3.70 8.57
C LYS A 80 11.56 -3.53 7.77
N SER A 81 11.54 -3.92 6.50
CA SER A 81 10.35 -3.82 5.65
C SER A 81 9.24 -4.75 6.15
N GLN A 82 9.56 -5.97 6.58
CA GLN A 82 8.59 -6.87 7.22
C GLN A 82 8.06 -6.30 8.55
N GLN A 83 8.95 -5.79 9.41
CA GLN A 83 8.53 -5.17 10.68
C GLN A 83 7.62 -3.95 10.46
N ARG A 84 7.90 -3.13 9.45
CA ARG A 84 7.04 -1.98 9.09
C ARG A 84 5.70 -2.42 8.56
N LEU A 85 5.66 -3.43 7.69
CA LEU A 85 4.40 -3.99 7.23
C LEU A 85 3.54 -4.44 8.42
N GLU A 86 4.15 -5.14 9.38
CA GLU A 86 3.47 -5.56 10.61
C GLU A 86 2.98 -4.38 11.46
N GLN A 87 3.84 -3.40 11.73
CA GLN A 87 3.48 -2.21 12.51
C GLN A 87 2.34 -1.42 11.86
N ASN A 88 2.42 -1.18 10.55
CA ASN A 88 1.42 -0.44 9.80
C ASN A 88 0.09 -1.21 9.75
N THR A 89 0.13 -2.53 9.54
CA THR A 89 -1.07 -3.38 9.51
C THR A 89 -1.76 -3.38 10.87
N ASN A 90 -1.01 -3.59 11.96
CA ASN A 90 -1.54 -3.54 13.32
C ASN A 90 -2.13 -2.18 13.67
N LYS A 91 -1.46 -1.09 13.31
CA LYS A 91 -1.97 0.27 13.54
C LYS A 91 -3.28 0.49 12.78
N ALA A 92 -3.32 0.14 11.49
CA ALA A 92 -4.52 0.26 10.68
C ALA A 92 -5.68 -0.57 11.26
N PHE A 93 -5.41 -1.80 11.71
CA PHE A 93 -6.39 -2.65 12.37
C PHE A 93 -6.99 -2.01 13.62
N HIS A 94 -6.16 -1.45 14.51
CA HIS A 94 -6.63 -0.75 15.70
C HIS A 94 -7.45 0.50 15.36
N ASP A 95 -7.01 1.28 14.38
CA ASP A 95 -7.72 2.49 13.92
C ASP A 95 -9.10 2.14 13.35
N ILE A 96 -9.20 1.10 12.52
CA ILE A 96 -10.46 0.62 11.92
C ILE A 96 -11.42 0.12 13.01
N LYS A 97 -10.90 -0.63 14.00
CA LYS A 97 -11.68 -1.11 15.15
C LYS A 97 -12.32 0.03 15.94
N LEU A 98 -11.65 1.17 16.06
CA LEU A 98 -12.21 2.36 16.71
C LEU A 98 -13.26 3.03 15.81
N LYS A 99 -12.94 3.20 14.53
CA LYS A 99 -13.82 3.87 13.56
C LYS A 99 -15.17 3.16 13.39
N ILE A 100 -15.21 1.82 13.36
CA ILE A 100 -16.48 1.11 13.16
C ILE A 100 -17.49 1.32 14.30
N LYS A 101 -17.00 1.52 15.53
CA LYS A 101 -17.87 1.78 16.69
C LYS A 101 -18.66 3.09 16.50
N ASN A 102 -18.01 4.10 15.94
CA ASN A 102 -18.61 5.41 15.70
C ASN A 102 -19.49 5.40 14.44
N LEU A 103 -19.16 4.54 13.47
CA LEU A 103 -19.85 4.47 12.18
C LEU A 103 -21.34 4.19 12.32
N ASN A 104 -21.74 3.30 13.23
CA ASN A 104 -23.14 2.96 13.45
C ASN A 104 -24.00 4.15 13.93
N VAL A 105 -23.37 5.13 14.57
CA VAL A 105 -24.04 6.34 15.07
C VAL A 105 -24.00 7.44 14.03
N SER A 106 -22.86 7.65 13.37
CA SER A 106 -22.68 8.77 12.45
C SER A 106 -23.27 8.53 11.07
N PHE A 107 -23.27 7.29 10.56
CA PHE A 107 -23.63 6.97 9.18
C PHE A 107 -25.07 7.36 8.78
N PRO A 108 -26.11 7.12 9.60
CA PRO A 108 -27.48 7.49 9.24
C PRO A 108 -27.70 9.00 9.07
N HIS A 109 -26.85 9.83 9.69
CA HIS A 109 -26.98 11.30 9.68
C HIS A 109 -26.21 11.97 8.53
N LYS A 110 -25.70 11.18 7.58
CA LYS A 110 -24.90 11.64 6.44
C LYS A 110 -25.75 11.73 5.18
N ASP A 111 -25.34 12.58 4.24
CA ASP A 111 -25.93 12.54 2.90
C ASP A 111 -25.45 11.31 2.12
N VAL A 112 -26.11 11.02 1.00
CA VAL A 112 -25.84 9.83 0.18
C VAL A 112 -24.39 9.78 -0.32
N ASP A 113 -23.85 10.90 -0.78
CA ASP A 113 -22.50 10.97 -1.32
C ASP A 113 -21.45 10.76 -0.21
N GLU A 114 -21.67 11.36 0.96
CA GLU A 114 -20.86 11.13 2.15
C GLU A 114 -20.92 9.66 2.60
N LYS A 115 -22.11 9.04 2.61
CA LYS A 115 -22.28 7.62 2.95
C LYS A 115 -21.51 6.72 1.98
N ILE A 116 -21.60 6.99 0.68
CA ILE A 116 -20.85 6.25 -0.35
C ILE A 116 -19.35 6.40 -0.13
N LEU A 117 -18.85 7.63 0.09
CA LEU A 117 -17.43 7.89 0.32
C LEU A 117 -16.92 7.15 1.58
N ILE A 118 -17.63 7.31 2.70
CA ILE A 118 -17.28 6.68 3.98
C ILE A 118 -17.29 5.17 3.83
N GLY A 119 -18.38 4.59 3.31
CA GLY A 119 -18.51 3.15 3.14
C GLY A 119 -17.45 2.56 2.22
N THR A 120 -17.15 3.25 1.10
CA THR A 120 -16.10 2.85 0.16
C THR A 120 -14.73 2.88 0.81
N MET A 121 -14.35 3.98 1.48
CA MET A 121 -13.06 4.11 2.17
C MET A 121 -12.92 3.13 3.33
N PHE A 122 -14.02 2.86 4.05
CA PHE A 122 -14.02 1.96 5.18
C PHE A 122 -13.83 0.51 4.74
N LEU A 123 -14.60 0.06 3.73
CA LEU A 123 -14.43 -1.26 3.14
C LEU A 123 -13.02 -1.44 2.54
N LYS A 124 -12.50 -0.41 1.85
CA LYS A 124 -11.12 -0.40 1.36
C LYS A 124 -10.12 -0.70 2.47
N SER A 125 -10.26 0.03 3.57
CA SER A 125 -9.34 -0.06 4.72
C SER A 125 -9.40 -1.45 5.34
N LEU A 126 -10.61 -2.01 5.52
CA LEU A 126 -10.81 -3.39 6.01
C LEU A 126 -10.09 -4.42 5.12
N LEU A 127 -10.32 -4.39 3.81
CA LEU A 127 -9.72 -5.32 2.86
C LEU A 127 -8.19 -5.19 2.77
N GLN A 128 -7.68 -3.95 2.79
CA GLN A 128 -6.24 -3.70 2.75
C GLN A 128 -5.54 -4.16 4.03
N THR A 129 -6.16 -3.96 5.19
CA THR A 129 -5.64 -4.47 6.46
C THR A 129 -5.64 -6.00 6.50
N ASP A 130 -6.72 -6.64 6.03
CA ASP A 130 -6.79 -8.11 5.94
C ASP A 130 -5.68 -8.66 5.05
N THR A 131 -5.49 -8.05 3.89
CA THR A 131 -4.41 -8.38 2.94
C THR A 131 -3.04 -8.23 3.60
N GLY A 132 -2.83 -7.19 4.42
CA GLY A 132 -1.60 -6.99 5.18
C GLY A 132 -1.28 -8.18 6.09
N PHE A 133 -2.29 -8.68 6.83
CA PHE A 133 -2.14 -9.87 7.68
C PHE A 133 -1.91 -11.14 6.85
N THR A 134 -2.60 -11.31 5.73
CA THR A 134 -2.38 -12.45 4.82
C THR A 134 -0.96 -12.48 4.28
N ILE A 135 -0.40 -11.32 3.89
CA ILE A 135 1.00 -11.21 3.46
C ILE A 135 1.94 -11.58 4.61
N LEU A 136 1.69 -11.08 5.82
CA LEU A 136 2.52 -11.38 6.99
C LEU A 136 2.49 -12.87 7.37
N ASP A 137 1.33 -13.50 7.35
CA ASP A 137 1.18 -14.95 7.53
C ASP A 137 2.00 -15.71 6.48
N SER A 138 1.86 -15.33 5.21
CA SER A 138 2.58 -15.97 4.10
C SER A 138 4.10 -15.83 4.21
N ILE A 139 4.60 -14.68 4.67
CA ILE A 139 6.03 -14.41 4.83
C ILE A 139 6.60 -15.13 6.06
N LYS A 140 5.88 -15.11 7.19
CA LYS A 140 6.38 -15.63 8.47
C LYS A 140 6.18 -17.12 8.63
N ASN A 141 5.02 -17.65 8.24
CA ASN A 141 4.72 -19.07 8.30
C ASN A 141 3.56 -19.43 7.34
N PRO A 142 3.85 -19.88 6.11
CA PRO A 142 2.80 -20.20 5.14
C PRO A 142 1.88 -21.36 5.56
N ASN A 143 2.30 -22.18 6.54
CA ASN A 143 1.54 -23.33 7.01
C ASN A 143 0.66 -23.01 8.23
N LYS A 144 0.68 -21.77 8.73
CA LYS A 144 -0.09 -21.37 9.91
C LYS A 144 -0.57 -19.93 9.81
N THR A 145 -1.87 -19.74 10.00
CA THR A 145 -2.47 -18.41 10.18
C THR A 145 -2.10 -17.87 11.57
N LEU A 146 -1.12 -16.97 11.64
CA LEU A 146 -0.68 -16.34 12.90
C LEU A 146 -1.69 -15.29 13.36
N TYR A 147 -2.32 -14.56 12.42
CA TYR A 147 -3.26 -13.47 12.70
C TYR A 147 -4.74 -13.90 12.57
N ARG A 148 -5.06 -15.12 13.02
CA ARG A 148 -6.39 -15.72 12.85
C ARG A 148 -7.51 -14.89 13.49
N ASP A 149 -7.25 -14.36 14.68
CA ASP A 149 -8.26 -13.60 15.43
C ASP A 149 -8.50 -12.23 14.77
N GLU A 150 -7.44 -11.62 14.23
CA GLU A 150 -7.52 -10.38 13.47
C GLU A 150 -8.33 -10.56 12.18
N HIS A 151 -8.06 -11.62 11.41
CA HIS A 151 -8.84 -11.98 10.21
C HIS A 151 -10.33 -12.15 10.55
N LEU A 152 -10.64 -12.92 11.59
CA LEU A 152 -12.03 -13.13 12.03
C LEU A 152 -12.69 -11.81 12.44
N MET A 153 -11.97 -10.94 13.15
CA MET A 153 -12.52 -9.65 13.58
C MET A 153 -12.73 -8.69 12.41
N ILE A 154 -11.85 -8.71 11.40
CA ILE A 154 -12.06 -7.95 10.15
C ILE A 154 -13.29 -8.46 9.41
N GLN A 155 -13.48 -9.77 9.30
CA GLN A 155 -14.69 -10.36 8.71
C GLN A 155 -15.96 -9.90 9.46
N GLN A 156 -15.93 -9.88 10.80
CA GLN A 156 -17.03 -9.37 11.61
C GLN A 156 -17.29 -7.87 11.38
N MET A 157 -16.23 -7.07 11.24
CA MET A 157 -16.34 -5.63 10.93
C MET A 157 -16.89 -5.38 9.52
N ILE A 158 -16.51 -6.17 8.52
CA ILE A 158 -17.11 -6.13 7.18
C ILE A 158 -18.61 -6.46 7.26
N SER A 159 -18.97 -7.51 8.00
CA SER A 159 -20.38 -7.86 8.24
C SER A 159 -21.15 -6.71 8.92
N GLN A 160 -20.54 -6.06 9.92
CA GLN A 160 -21.14 -4.91 10.60
C GLN A 160 -21.33 -3.71 9.66
N LEU A 161 -20.36 -3.40 8.81
CA LEU A 161 -20.49 -2.34 7.79
C LEU A 161 -21.70 -2.60 6.89
N PHE A 162 -21.83 -3.82 6.34
CA PHE A 162 -22.96 -4.14 5.47
C PHE A 162 -24.29 -4.17 6.20
N LYS A 163 -24.31 -4.52 7.49
CA LYS A 163 -25.52 -4.39 8.33
C LYS A 163 -25.94 -2.93 8.53
N ILE A 164 -24.99 -2.00 8.64
CA ILE A 164 -25.29 -0.56 8.71
C ILE A 164 -25.89 -0.09 7.39
N ILE A 165 -25.20 -0.36 6.27
CA ILE A 165 -25.65 0.04 4.93
C ILE A 165 -27.03 -0.53 4.60
N LYS A 166 -27.30 -1.80 4.94
CA LYS A 166 -28.58 -2.48 4.67
C LYS A 166 -29.78 -1.86 5.37
N LYS A 167 -29.57 -1.10 6.45
CA LYS A 167 -30.64 -0.43 7.20
C LYS A 167 -30.92 1.00 6.70
N ASP A 168 -30.14 1.48 5.73
CA ASP A 168 -30.25 2.82 5.20
C ASP A 168 -31.37 2.91 4.16
N ASP A 169 -32.12 4.02 4.16
CA ASP A 169 -33.22 4.23 3.21
C ASP A 169 -32.73 4.26 1.76
N ASP A 170 -31.49 4.70 1.53
CA ASP A 170 -30.85 4.78 0.21
C ASP A 170 -30.04 3.51 -0.12
N TYR A 171 -30.32 2.37 0.54
CA TYR A 171 -29.58 1.12 0.39
C TYR A 171 -29.37 0.69 -1.07
N GLU A 172 -30.43 0.76 -1.88
CA GLU A 172 -30.41 0.33 -3.28
C GLU A 172 -29.41 1.10 -4.14
N LEU A 173 -29.04 2.33 -3.74
CA LEU A 173 -28.02 3.13 -4.41
C LEU A 173 -26.65 2.96 -3.75
N ILE A 174 -26.59 3.02 -2.42
CA ILE A 174 -25.34 3.03 -1.65
C ILE A 174 -24.58 1.72 -1.81
N PHE A 175 -25.27 0.58 -1.63
CA PHE A 175 -24.62 -0.73 -1.64
C PHE A 175 -23.95 -1.08 -2.98
N PRO A 176 -24.66 -1.06 -4.13
CA PRO A 176 -24.03 -1.42 -5.40
C PRO A 176 -22.91 -0.45 -5.77
N THR A 177 -23.04 0.83 -5.43
CA THR A 177 -21.99 1.82 -5.68
C THR A 177 -20.72 1.46 -4.90
N ILE A 178 -20.81 1.24 -3.59
CA ILE A 178 -19.66 0.83 -2.76
C ILE A 178 -19.03 -0.47 -3.28
N VAL A 179 -19.83 -1.49 -3.58
CA VAL A 179 -19.32 -2.78 -4.05
C VAL A 179 -18.64 -2.65 -5.41
N SER A 180 -19.20 -1.86 -6.34
CA SER A 180 -18.61 -1.64 -7.67
C SER A 180 -17.21 -1.01 -7.60
N TYR A 181 -16.97 -0.08 -6.68
CA TYR A 181 -15.63 0.48 -6.43
C TYR A 181 -14.60 -0.57 -6.01
N HIS A 182 -15.05 -1.68 -5.44
CA HIS A 182 -14.21 -2.78 -4.98
C HIS A 182 -14.22 -4.00 -5.90
N GLN A 183 -15.02 -4.01 -6.96
CA GLN A 183 -15.01 -5.09 -7.94
C GLN A 183 -13.63 -5.27 -8.56
N VAL A 184 -12.83 -4.21 -8.70
CA VAL A 184 -11.42 -4.30 -9.15
C VAL A 184 -10.55 -5.23 -8.29
N ASN A 185 -10.97 -5.52 -7.05
CA ASN A 185 -10.28 -6.43 -6.14
C ASN A 185 -10.87 -7.85 -6.15
N VAL A 186 -11.93 -8.09 -6.92
CA VAL A 186 -12.64 -9.36 -7.03
C VAL A 186 -12.34 -9.98 -8.41
N PRO A 187 -12.12 -11.30 -8.50
CA PRO A 187 -11.93 -11.96 -9.78
C PRO A 187 -13.10 -11.68 -10.72
N HIS A 188 -12.79 -11.24 -11.93
CA HIS A 188 -13.76 -11.20 -13.02
C HIS A 188 -13.58 -12.46 -13.86
N PHE A 189 -14.65 -13.21 -14.04
CA PHE A 189 -14.65 -14.32 -14.98
C PHE A 189 -14.88 -13.75 -16.38
N GLU A 190 -13.84 -13.73 -17.20
CA GLU A 190 -13.98 -13.53 -18.64
C GLU A 190 -14.11 -14.91 -19.29
N PRO A 191 -15.29 -15.27 -19.82
CA PRO A 191 -15.41 -16.52 -20.57
C PRO A 191 -14.47 -16.48 -21.78
N GLU A 192 -13.66 -17.53 -21.94
CA GLU A 192 -12.82 -17.70 -23.13
C GLU A 192 -13.73 -17.74 -24.37
N ASN A 193 -13.51 -16.83 -25.32
CA ASN A 193 -14.12 -16.85 -26.64
C ASN A 193 -13.40 -17.83 -27.57
#